data_AF-A0A920Q597-F1
#
_entry.id   AF-A0A920Q597-F1
#
_cell.length_a   1.000
_cell.length_b   1.000
_cell.length_c   1.000
_cell.angle_alpha   90.00
_cell.angle_beta   90.00
_cell.angle_gamma   90.00
#
_symmetry.space_group_name_H-M   'P 1'
#
loop_
_entity.id
_entity.type
_entity.pdbx_description
1 polymer ?
#
loop_
_entity_poly.entity_id
_entity_poly.type
_entity_poly.pdbx_seq_one_letter_code
_entity_poly.pdbx_strand_id
1 'polypeptide(L)'
;MTLTDQPAIPGKPQADRPLLDLISGFIEELRNAGLPVSLTENLDAMEAVTHIPLEDREAFKYALGATLVKNHSHWRAFEVVFEVYFSLRGPEYEISDGDAVEGGEEQPQMPGDGQASGGGGGGMSALTPEQLAEMLFKALMGGDDAMLRALARQAVMRFAGMEPGRPVGGTYYLYRTLRNLDLDGMLDRLMEAARAEAPGDLSPLEERLERDEFNDRMDGLKQEIEAEIRRRLVADRGVEAMAKTLRKPLPEDVDFMHASREEMANLERPSTR
;
A
#
# COMPACT_ATOMS: atom_id res chain seq x y z
N MET A 1 -51.29 -38.99 -26.55
CA MET A 1 -50.91 -37.72 -25.90
C MET A 1 -50.29 -38.04 -24.56
N THR A 2 -48.98 -38.24 -24.54
CA THR A 2 -48.19 -38.46 -23.32
C THR A 2 -47.64 -37.11 -22.90
N LEU A 3 -48.19 -36.51 -21.83
CA LEU A 3 -47.57 -35.39 -21.14
C LEU A 3 -46.42 -35.94 -20.31
N THR A 4 -45.18 -35.63 -20.69
CA THR A 4 -43.99 -35.88 -19.88
C THR A 4 -43.86 -34.72 -18.90
N ASP A 5 -44.09 -35.00 -17.62
CA ASP A 5 -43.82 -34.10 -16.51
C ASP A 5 -42.28 -33.98 -16.35
N GLN A 6 -41.76 -32.75 -16.41
CA GLN A 6 -40.34 -32.44 -16.32
C GLN A 6 -40.11 -31.87 -14.91
N PRO A 7 -39.29 -32.49 -14.04
CA PRO A 7 -39.10 -31.97 -12.69
C PRO A 7 -38.28 -30.67 -12.75
N ALA A 8 -38.82 -29.62 -12.15
CA ALA A 8 -38.13 -28.36 -11.94
C ALA A 8 -36.85 -28.61 -11.13
N ILE A 9 -35.70 -28.31 -11.72
CA ILE A 9 -34.41 -28.32 -11.03
C ILE A 9 -34.44 -27.15 -10.02
N PRO A 10 -34.26 -27.39 -8.71
CA PRO A 10 -34.18 -26.31 -7.74
C PRO A 10 -32.89 -25.51 -8.02
N GLY A 11 -33.06 -24.23 -8.34
CA GLY A 11 -31.94 -23.30 -8.50
C GLY A 11 -31.14 -23.20 -7.21
N LYS A 12 -29.81 -23.36 -7.32
CA LYS A 12 -28.86 -23.10 -6.23
C LYS A 12 -29.07 -21.69 -5.66
N PRO A 13 -28.86 -21.49 -4.35
CA PRO A 13 -29.07 -20.21 -3.69
C PRO A 13 -28.16 -19.13 -4.29
N GLN A 14 -28.72 -17.93 -4.38
CA GLN A 14 -28.20 -16.73 -5.04
C GLN A 14 -27.02 -16.06 -4.28
N ALA A 15 -26.20 -16.86 -3.57
CA ALA A 15 -25.08 -16.42 -2.74
C ALA A 15 -23.75 -16.28 -3.53
N ASP A 16 -23.68 -16.84 -4.75
CA ASP A 16 -22.44 -16.88 -5.53
C ASP A 16 -22.05 -15.53 -6.16
N ARG A 17 -22.99 -14.61 -6.38
CA ARG A 17 -22.72 -13.28 -6.98
C ARG A 17 -21.89 -12.34 -6.11
N PRO A 18 -22.20 -12.16 -4.80
CA PRO A 18 -21.44 -11.23 -3.96
C PRO A 18 -19.97 -11.66 -3.73
N LEU A 19 -19.69 -12.96 -3.60
CA LEU A 19 -18.31 -13.45 -3.47
C LEU A 19 -17.52 -13.30 -4.77
N LEU A 20 -18.16 -13.53 -5.91
CA LEU A 20 -17.59 -13.32 -7.24
C LEU A 20 -17.21 -11.85 -7.46
N ASP A 21 -18.11 -10.94 -7.14
CA ASP A 21 -17.86 -9.50 -7.25
C ASP A 21 -16.76 -9.06 -6.28
N LEU A 22 -16.73 -9.64 -5.08
CA LEU A 22 -15.70 -9.41 -4.07
C LEU A 22 -14.31 -9.82 -4.58
N ILE A 23 -14.17 -11.03 -5.12
CA ILE A 23 -12.88 -11.54 -5.62
C ILE A 23 -12.47 -10.81 -6.90
N SER A 24 -13.41 -10.52 -7.79
CA SER A 24 -13.13 -9.77 -9.02
C SER A 24 -12.63 -8.36 -8.70
N GLY A 25 -13.26 -7.65 -7.77
CA GLY A 25 -12.78 -6.34 -7.32
C GLY A 25 -11.42 -6.41 -6.61
N PHE A 26 -11.14 -7.51 -5.88
CA PHE A 26 -9.83 -7.69 -5.24
C PHE A 26 -8.73 -7.85 -6.30
N ILE A 27 -9.00 -8.61 -7.35
CA ILE A 27 -8.09 -8.83 -8.46
C ILE A 27 -7.85 -7.54 -9.25
N GLU A 28 -8.87 -6.71 -9.43
CA GLU A 28 -8.70 -5.37 -10.01
C GLU A 28 -7.77 -4.51 -9.15
N GLU A 29 -7.93 -4.51 -7.82
CA GLU A 29 -7.03 -3.78 -6.92
C GLU A 29 -5.59 -4.32 -6.94
N LEU A 30 -5.41 -5.64 -7.03
CA LEU A 30 -4.08 -6.24 -7.21
C LEU A 30 -3.44 -5.82 -8.54
N ARG A 31 -4.20 -5.76 -9.64
CA ARG A 31 -3.72 -5.26 -10.93
C ARG A 31 -3.39 -3.78 -10.89
N ASN A 32 -4.21 -2.97 -10.22
CA ASN A 32 -3.97 -1.54 -10.00
C ASN A 32 -2.72 -1.31 -9.12
N ALA A 33 -2.46 -2.20 -8.17
CA ALA A 33 -1.20 -2.24 -7.42
C ALA A 33 -0.01 -2.63 -8.32
N GLY A 34 -0.25 -3.28 -9.46
CA GLY A 34 0.79 -3.70 -10.40
C GLY A 34 1.22 -5.15 -10.21
N LEU A 35 0.45 -5.96 -9.46
CA LEU A 35 0.63 -7.40 -9.45
C LEU A 35 0.06 -7.99 -10.75
N PRO A 36 0.86 -8.76 -11.51
CA PRO A 36 0.42 -9.36 -12.75
C PRO A 36 -0.47 -10.57 -12.46
N VAL A 37 -1.78 -10.34 -12.36
CA VAL A 37 -2.79 -11.40 -12.18
C VAL A 37 -3.47 -11.74 -13.51
N SER A 38 -3.20 -12.95 -14.01
CA SER A 38 -3.79 -13.53 -15.22
C SER A 38 -5.22 -14.06 -15.01
N LEU A 39 -5.89 -14.38 -16.11
CA LEU A 39 -7.23 -14.98 -16.06
C LEU A 39 -7.22 -16.38 -15.43
N THR A 40 -6.19 -17.18 -15.67
CA THR A 40 -6.06 -18.52 -15.10
C THR A 40 -5.95 -18.46 -13.58
N GLU A 41 -5.12 -17.55 -13.05
CA GLU A 41 -5.00 -17.33 -11.59
C GLU A 41 -6.31 -16.85 -10.96
N ASN A 42 -7.10 -16.05 -11.68
CA ASN A 42 -8.44 -15.66 -11.21
C ASN A 42 -9.35 -16.90 -11.05
N LEU A 43 -9.39 -17.77 -12.06
CA LEU A 43 -10.17 -19.01 -12.01
C LEU A 43 -9.69 -19.94 -10.88
N ASP A 44 -8.38 -20.08 -10.71
CA ASP A 44 -7.78 -20.89 -9.64
C ASP A 44 -8.12 -20.32 -8.26
N ALA A 45 -8.08 -19.00 -8.10
CA ALA A 45 -8.45 -18.31 -6.86
C ALA A 45 -9.94 -18.51 -6.55
N MET A 46 -10.81 -18.39 -7.56
CA MET A 46 -12.24 -18.62 -7.43
C MET A 46 -12.56 -20.06 -7.02
N GLU A 47 -11.86 -21.05 -7.56
CA GLU A 47 -12.04 -22.45 -7.16
C GLU A 47 -11.51 -22.68 -5.74
N ALA A 48 -10.31 -22.18 -5.44
CA ALA A 48 -9.66 -22.38 -4.15
C ALA A 48 -10.50 -21.84 -2.99
N VAL A 49 -11.11 -20.66 -3.11
CA VAL A 49 -11.92 -20.08 -2.03
C VAL A 49 -13.17 -20.90 -1.70
N THR A 50 -13.66 -21.75 -2.61
CA THR A 50 -14.82 -22.63 -2.31
C THR A 50 -14.48 -23.75 -1.33
N HIS A 51 -13.19 -24.03 -1.15
CA HIS A 51 -12.68 -25.06 -0.25
C HIS A 51 -12.18 -24.52 1.10
N ILE A 52 -12.24 -23.21 1.31
CA ILE A 52 -11.69 -22.55 2.50
C ILE A 52 -12.83 -22.03 3.38
N PRO A 53 -12.77 -22.23 4.71
CA PRO A 53 -13.71 -21.59 5.63
C PRO A 53 -13.59 -20.07 5.52
N LEU A 54 -14.67 -19.38 5.16
CA LEU A 54 -14.66 -17.92 5.00
C LEU A 54 -14.50 -17.14 6.31
N GLU A 55 -14.73 -17.82 7.43
CA GLU A 55 -14.49 -17.35 8.80
C GLU A 55 -13.00 -17.38 9.19
N ASP A 56 -12.20 -18.21 8.51
CA ASP A 56 -10.76 -18.27 8.71
C ASP A 56 -10.05 -17.31 7.74
N ARG A 57 -9.87 -16.07 8.21
CA ARG A 57 -9.24 -15.00 7.44
C ARG A 57 -7.82 -15.36 6.99
N GLU A 58 -7.05 -16.04 7.83
CA GLU A 58 -5.68 -16.41 7.48
C GLU A 58 -5.69 -17.48 6.38
N ALA A 59 -6.48 -18.54 6.53
CA ALA A 59 -6.63 -19.54 5.48
C ALA A 59 -7.11 -18.92 4.16
N PHE A 60 -8.06 -17.98 4.22
CA PHE A 60 -8.56 -17.27 3.05
C PHE A 60 -7.47 -16.42 2.37
N LYS A 61 -6.68 -15.68 3.16
CA LYS A 61 -5.52 -14.92 2.68
C LYS A 61 -4.49 -15.81 2.00
N TYR A 62 -4.10 -16.91 2.63
CA TYR A 62 -3.08 -17.81 2.09
C TYR A 62 -3.58 -18.55 0.85
N ALA A 63 -4.87 -18.91 0.77
CA ALA A 63 -5.44 -19.53 -0.42
C ALA A 63 -5.45 -18.58 -1.64
N LEU A 64 -5.84 -17.32 -1.43
CA LEU A 64 -5.75 -16.30 -2.46
C LEU A 64 -4.30 -15.98 -2.82
N GLY A 65 -3.41 -15.92 -1.84
CA GLY A 65 -1.99 -15.69 -2.07
C GLY A 65 -1.35 -16.80 -2.90
N ALA A 66 -1.65 -18.06 -2.57
CA ALA A 66 -1.13 -19.23 -3.27
C ALA A 66 -1.59 -19.32 -4.73
N THR A 67 -2.76 -18.78 -5.05
CA THR A 67 -3.35 -18.80 -6.40
C THR A 67 -3.04 -17.56 -7.22
N LEU A 68 -2.84 -16.39 -6.59
CA LEU A 68 -2.66 -15.10 -7.27
C LEU A 68 -1.21 -14.61 -7.31
N VAL A 69 -0.31 -15.18 -6.50
CA VAL A 69 1.08 -14.70 -6.37
C VAL A 69 2.08 -15.69 -6.98
N LYS A 70 2.52 -15.42 -8.22
CA LYS A 70 3.57 -16.21 -8.92
C LYS A 70 4.99 -15.99 -8.43
N ASN A 71 5.30 -14.78 -7.95
CA ASN A 71 6.64 -14.40 -7.55
C ASN A 71 6.62 -13.98 -6.09
N HIS A 72 7.51 -14.56 -5.29
CA HIS A 72 7.67 -14.22 -3.88
C HIS A 72 7.93 -12.72 -3.66
N SER A 73 8.57 -12.01 -4.61
CA SER A 73 8.75 -10.56 -4.52
C SER A 73 7.44 -9.78 -4.46
N HIS A 74 6.34 -10.33 -4.98
CA HIS A 74 5.00 -9.72 -4.94
C HIS A 74 4.22 -10.05 -3.67
N TRP A 75 4.71 -10.98 -2.83
CA TRP A 75 4.03 -11.41 -1.61
C TRP A 75 3.70 -10.24 -0.70
N ARG A 76 4.69 -9.38 -0.42
CA ARG A 76 4.49 -8.24 0.47
C ARG A 76 3.48 -7.23 -0.07
N ALA A 77 3.42 -7.05 -1.38
CA ALA A 77 2.42 -6.18 -2.01
C ALA A 77 1.02 -6.82 -1.93
N PHE A 78 0.92 -8.13 -2.18
CA PHE A 78 -0.32 -8.89 -2.03
C PHE A 78 -0.88 -8.79 -0.61
N GLU A 79 -0.07 -9.07 0.42
CA GLU A 79 -0.53 -9.02 1.81
C GLU A 79 -1.11 -7.67 2.17
N VAL A 80 -0.42 -6.59 1.77
CA VAL A 80 -0.87 -5.24 2.07
C VAL A 80 -2.19 -4.92 1.36
N VAL A 81 -2.35 -5.31 0.08
CA VAL A 81 -3.61 -5.10 -0.65
C VAL A 81 -4.74 -5.95 -0.05
N PHE A 82 -4.45 -7.18 0.34
CA PHE A 82 -5.40 -8.08 1.00
C PHE A 82 -5.93 -7.48 2.30
N GLU A 83 -5.04 -7.10 3.22
CA GLU A 83 -5.45 -6.55 4.51
C GLU A 83 -6.38 -5.35 4.30
N VAL A 84 -6.00 -4.43 3.41
CA VAL A 84 -6.78 -3.23 3.11
C VAL A 84 -8.14 -3.53 2.48
N TYR A 85 -8.16 -4.36 1.43
CA TYR A 85 -9.36 -4.63 0.65
C TYR A 85 -10.46 -5.33 1.48
N PHE A 86 -10.05 -6.23 2.36
CA PHE A 86 -10.96 -7.00 3.22
C PHE A 86 -11.20 -6.33 4.58
N SER A 87 -10.40 -5.34 5.01
CA SER A 87 -10.73 -4.51 6.19
C SER A 87 -11.75 -3.39 5.89
N LEU A 88 -12.03 -3.09 4.61
CA LEU A 88 -12.95 -2.03 4.15
C LEU A 88 -14.43 -2.42 4.10
N ARG A 89 -14.77 -3.71 4.23
CA ARG A 89 -16.12 -4.23 3.97
C ARG A 89 -16.93 -4.64 5.22
N GLY A 90 -16.52 -4.19 6.42
CA GLY A 90 -17.39 -4.09 7.59
C GLY A 90 -17.22 -5.17 8.68
N PRO A 91 -17.88 -4.98 9.85
CA PRO A 91 -17.67 -5.74 11.09
C PRO A 91 -18.10 -7.21 11.03
N GLU A 92 -18.68 -7.65 9.92
CA GLU A 92 -19.05 -9.05 9.66
C GLU A 92 -17.80 -9.95 9.50
N TYR A 93 -16.61 -9.33 9.41
CA TYR A 93 -15.29 -9.96 9.35
C TYR A 93 -14.29 -9.35 10.34
N GLU A 94 -14.76 -8.59 11.34
CA GLU A 94 -13.92 -8.20 12.48
C GLU A 94 -13.65 -9.45 13.34
N ILE A 95 -12.45 -10.00 13.21
CA ILE A 95 -11.91 -10.93 14.20
C ILE A 95 -11.45 -10.07 15.38
N SER A 96 -12.39 -9.70 16.25
CA SER A 96 -12.07 -9.28 17.60
C SER A 96 -11.96 -10.53 18.47
N ASP A 97 -10.76 -10.74 19.01
CA ASP A 97 -10.54 -11.71 20.06
C ASP A 97 -11.24 -11.23 21.35
N GLY A 98 -12.00 -12.13 21.99
CA GLY A 98 -12.35 -12.19 23.42
C GLY A 98 -12.85 -10.95 24.19
N ASP A 99 -14.13 -11.06 24.62
CA ASP A 99 -14.78 -10.50 25.82
C ASP A 99 -15.22 -9.01 25.91
N ALA A 100 -16.54 -8.85 25.69
CA ALA A 100 -17.55 -8.06 26.41
C ALA A 100 -17.17 -6.79 27.20
N VAL A 101 -17.85 -5.67 26.92
CA VAL A 101 -18.88 -5.08 27.83
C VAL A 101 -19.92 -4.28 27.04
N GLU A 102 -21.21 -4.49 27.34
CA GLU A 102 -22.35 -3.64 26.96
C GLU A 102 -22.26 -2.23 27.58
N GLY A 103 -22.82 -1.23 26.88
CA GLY A 103 -23.42 -0.08 27.57
C GLY A 103 -23.40 1.25 26.82
N GLY A 104 -24.60 1.68 26.38
CA GLY A 104 -25.03 3.07 26.57
C GLY A 104 -24.83 4.04 25.42
N GLU A 105 -25.96 4.42 24.82
CA GLU A 105 -26.14 5.54 23.91
C GLU A 105 -25.75 6.90 24.55
N GLU A 106 -25.30 7.84 23.73
CA GLU A 106 -25.79 9.24 23.63
C GLU A 106 -24.68 10.19 23.10
N GLN A 107 -24.92 10.75 21.91
CA GLN A 107 -24.18 11.89 21.37
C GLN A 107 -24.50 13.16 22.16
N PRO A 108 -23.54 14.09 22.23
CA PRO A 108 -23.91 15.48 21.96
C PRO A 108 -23.02 16.12 20.89
N GLN A 109 -23.69 16.66 19.87
CA GLN A 109 -23.18 17.71 18.98
C GLN A 109 -22.94 19.00 19.78
N MET A 110 -21.88 19.76 19.49
CA MET A 110 -21.87 21.22 19.24
C MET A 110 -20.41 21.76 19.09
N PRO A 111 -20.22 22.97 18.50
CA PRO A 111 -19.22 23.21 17.46
C PRO A 111 -18.02 24.05 17.94
N GLY A 112 -16.93 24.04 17.16
CA GLY A 112 -15.78 24.90 17.37
C GLY A 112 -15.19 25.38 16.05
N ASP A 113 -15.54 26.61 15.68
CA ASP A 113 -14.82 27.44 14.71
C ASP A 113 -13.36 27.62 15.15
N GLY A 114 -12.44 27.50 14.20
CA GLY A 114 -11.01 27.59 14.44
C GLY A 114 -10.22 27.79 13.15
N GLN A 115 -10.56 28.85 12.43
CA GLN A 115 -9.78 29.38 11.31
C GLN A 115 -8.33 29.64 11.75
N ALA A 116 -7.36 28.98 11.10
CA ALA A 116 -5.98 29.44 11.06
C ALA A 116 -5.34 29.10 9.71
N SER A 117 -5.08 30.17 8.96
CA SER A 117 -4.49 30.22 7.64
C SER A 117 -3.04 29.71 7.55
N GLY A 118 -2.71 29.25 6.35
CA GLY A 118 -1.38 29.26 5.75
C GLY A 118 -1.45 28.54 4.39
N GLY A 119 -1.70 29.18 3.26
CA GLY A 119 -1.10 30.43 2.77
C GLY A 119 0.04 30.06 1.81
N GLY A 120 -0.29 29.62 0.59
CA GLY A 120 0.69 29.35 -0.48
C GLY A 120 0.54 28.02 -1.22
N GLY A 121 -0.68 27.61 -1.64
CA GLY A 121 -0.91 26.33 -2.32
C GLY A 121 -1.46 26.40 -3.75
N GLY A 122 -1.82 27.59 -4.24
CA GLY A 122 -2.62 27.74 -5.46
C GLY A 122 -1.93 27.33 -6.78
N GLY A 123 -0.61 27.28 -6.82
CA GLY A 123 0.14 26.95 -8.03
C GLY A 123 0.39 25.45 -8.25
N MET A 124 0.47 24.66 -7.18
CA MET A 124 0.88 23.25 -7.27
C MET A 124 -0.31 22.30 -7.44
N SER A 125 -1.50 22.66 -6.94
CA SER A 125 -2.71 21.84 -7.06
C SER A 125 -3.26 21.70 -8.49
N ALA A 126 -2.82 22.56 -9.42
CA ALA A 126 -3.24 22.53 -10.82
C ALA A 126 -2.29 21.75 -11.76
N LEU A 127 -1.22 21.16 -11.23
CA LEU A 127 -0.23 20.47 -12.06
C LEU A 127 -0.80 19.17 -12.64
N THR A 128 -0.54 18.95 -13.93
CA THR A 128 -0.79 17.65 -14.57
C THR A 128 0.24 16.61 -14.07
N PRO A 129 -0.02 15.30 -14.20
CA PRO A 129 0.96 14.27 -13.85
C PRO A 129 2.31 14.49 -14.54
N GLU A 130 2.29 14.91 -15.80
CA GLU A 130 3.49 15.12 -16.62
C GLU A 130 4.28 16.34 -16.11
N GLN A 131 3.58 17.41 -15.71
CA GLN A 131 4.22 18.58 -15.11
C GLN A 131 4.84 18.24 -13.75
N LEU A 132 4.16 17.43 -12.94
CA LEU A 132 4.70 16.97 -11.65
C LEU A 132 5.97 16.12 -11.84
N ALA A 133 5.94 15.18 -12.80
CA ALA A 133 7.09 14.35 -13.13
C ALA A 133 8.26 15.19 -13.65
N GLU A 134 8.00 16.20 -14.47
CA GLU A 134 9.03 17.10 -14.98
C GLU A 134 9.65 17.98 -13.88
N MET A 135 8.83 18.47 -12.95
CA MET A 135 9.34 19.22 -11.79
C MET A 135 10.14 18.32 -10.86
N LEU A 136 9.71 17.07 -10.65
CA LEU A 136 10.45 16.09 -9.88
C LEU A 136 11.80 15.76 -10.51
N PHE A 137 11.83 15.53 -11.81
CA PHE A 137 13.07 15.34 -12.56
C PHE A 137 14.03 16.52 -12.34
N LYS A 138 13.57 17.77 -12.52
CA LYS A 138 14.41 18.95 -12.31
C LYS A 138 14.90 19.11 -10.87
N ALA A 139 14.04 18.83 -9.88
CA ALA A 139 14.41 18.90 -8.47
C ALA A 139 15.45 17.83 -8.10
N LEU A 140 15.29 16.60 -8.62
CA LEU A 140 16.25 15.52 -8.43
C LEU A 140 17.58 15.79 -9.15
N MET A 141 17.55 16.40 -10.33
CA MET A 141 18.76 16.77 -11.08
C MET A 141 19.52 17.90 -10.37
N GLY A 142 18.81 18.93 -9.92
CA GLY A 142 19.40 20.09 -9.24
C GLY A 142 19.65 19.94 -7.74
N GLY A 143 19.22 18.85 -7.10
CA GLY A 143 19.35 18.65 -5.65
C GLY A 143 18.52 19.62 -4.80
N ASP A 144 17.33 20.02 -5.27
CA ASP A 144 16.47 20.97 -4.58
C ASP A 144 15.60 20.30 -3.51
N ASP A 145 16.15 20.14 -2.30
CA ASP A 145 15.47 19.51 -1.16
C ASP A 145 14.17 20.22 -0.73
N ALA A 146 14.08 21.54 -0.91
CA ALA A 146 12.87 22.28 -0.59
C ALA A 146 11.74 21.93 -1.56
N MET A 147 12.09 21.82 -2.86
CA MET A 147 11.17 21.40 -3.90
C MET A 147 10.80 19.93 -3.77
N LEU A 148 11.75 19.03 -3.47
CA LEU A 148 11.47 17.61 -3.23
C LEU A 148 10.46 17.41 -2.11
N ARG A 149 10.56 18.17 -1.01
CA ARG A 149 9.56 18.16 0.06
C ARG A 149 8.19 18.62 -0.38
N ALA A 150 8.10 19.65 -1.22
CA ALA A 150 6.83 20.11 -1.77
C ALA A 150 6.20 19.07 -2.72
N LEU A 151 7.02 18.45 -3.56
CA LEU A 151 6.62 17.40 -4.49
C LEU A 151 6.19 16.12 -3.76
N ALA A 152 6.85 15.73 -2.68
CA ALA A 152 6.43 14.60 -1.84
C ALA A 152 5.00 14.80 -1.32
N ARG A 153 4.67 15.99 -0.81
CA ARG A 153 3.32 16.33 -0.34
C ARG A 153 2.28 16.21 -1.47
N GLN A 154 2.64 16.70 -2.65
CA GLN A 154 1.77 16.67 -3.81
C GLN A 154 1.58 15.25 -4.36
N ALA A 155 2.64 14.44 -4.36
CA ALA A 155 2.60 13.04 -4.75
C ALA A 155 1.68 12.23 -3.83
N VAL A 156 1.80 12.40 -2.50
CA VAL A 156 0.89 11.74 -1.54
C VAL A 156 -0.55 12.18 -1.75
N MET A 157 -0.80 13.49 -1.89
CA MET A 157 -2.15 14.00 -2.13
C MET A 157 -2.79 13.39 -3.38
N ARG A 158 -2.01 13.19 -4.43
CA ARG A 158 -2.51 12.72 -5.73
C ARG A 158 -2.61 11.21 -5.84
N PHE A 159 -1.61 10.49 -5.36
CA PHE A 159 -1.42 9.08 -5.68
C PHE A 159 -1.71 8.13 -4.52
N ALA A 160 -1.62 8.59 -3.26
CA ALA A 160 -1.85 7.72 -2.12
C ALA A 160 -3.31 7.25 -2.04
N GLY A 161 -4.28 8.06 -2.49
CA GLY A 161 -5.71 7.74 -2.37
C GLY A 161 -6.14 7.57 -0.91
N MET A 162 -5.64 8.45 -0.04
CA MET A 162 -6.01 8.48 1.37
C MET A 162 -7.44 9.00 1.52
N GLU A 163 -8.25 8.25 2.26
CA GLU A 163 -9.64 8.59 2.57
C GLU A 163 -9.81 8.59 4.09
N PRO A 164 -10.54 9.57 4.67
CA PRO A 164 -10.72 9.65 6.11
C PRO A 164 -11.36 8.39 6.70
N GLY A 165 -10.87 7.92 7.84
CA GLY A 165 -11.39 6.74 8.55
C GLY A 165 -11.09 5.39 7.89
N ARG A 166 -10.45 5.37 6.71
CA ARG A 166 -10.13 4.12 6.01
C ARG A 166 -9.09 3.32 6.79
N PRO A 167 -9.27 2.03 7.13
CA PRO A 167 -8.35 1.28 8.00
C PRO A 167 -7.13 0.75 7.22
N VAL A 168 -6.34 1.64 6.65
CA VAL A 168 -5.17 1.28 5.81
C VAL A 168 -3.87 1.64 6.49
N GLY A 169 -2.92 0.70 6.53
CA GLY A 169 -1.58 0.95 7.05
C GLY A 169 -0.78 1.94 6.18
N GLY A 170 0.11 2.72 6.80
CA GLY A 170 0.94 3.70 6.09
C GLY A 170 1.80 3.12 4.97
N THR A 171 2.22 1.87 5.11
CA THR A 171 3.02 1.14 4.10
C THR A 171 2.30 1.02 2.75
N TYR A 172 0.97 0.85 2.74
CA TYR A 172 0.20 0.78 1.49
C TYR A 172 0.22 2.12 0.75
N TYR A 173 -0.03 3.21 1.47
CA TYR A 173 -0.01 4.55 0.90
C TYR A 173 1.38 4.89 0.34
N LEU A 174 2.44 4.44 1.02
CA LEU A 174 3.81 4.60 0.56
C LEU A 174 4.01 3.84 -0.75
N TYR A 175 3.69 2.55 -0.75
CA TYR A 175 3.79 1.70 -1.94
C TYR A 175 3.03 2.27 -3.14
N ARG A 176 1.76 2.63 -2.96
CA ARG A 176 0.91 3.17 -4.02
C ARG A 176 1.47 4.48 -4.56
N THR A 177 1.97 5.35 -3.69
CA THR A 177 2.58 6.63 -4.10
C THR A 177 3.84 6.37 -4.91
N LEU A 178 4.77 5.55 -4.41
CA LEU A 178 6.03 5.25 -5.08
C LEU A 178 5.83 4.54 -6.43
N ARG A 179 4.85 3.64 -6.51
CA ARG A 179 4.50 2.93 -7.74
C ARG A 179 4.05 3.89 -8.85
N ASN A 180 3.32 4.95 -8.51
CA ASN A 180 2.87 5.95 -9.48
C ASN A 180 3.97 6.95 -9.88
N LEU A 181 5.03 7.09 -9.08
CA LEU A 181 6.14 7.99 -9.38
C LEU A 181 7.18 7.39 -10.34
N ASP A 182 7.17 6.06 -10.53
CA ASP A 182 8.10 5.33 -11.39
C ASP A 182 9.57 5.74 -11.16
N LEU A 183 10.04 5.54 -9.92
CA LEU A 183 11.37 5.96 -9.50
C LEU A 183 12.50 5.27 -10.29
N ASP A 184 12.32 4.02 -10.71
CA ASP A 184 13.32 3.31 -11.53
C ASP A 184 13.48 3.98 -12.90
N GLY A 185 12.37 4.27 -13.59
CA GLY A 185 12.39 5.02 -14.85
C GLY A 185 12.93 6.45 -14.69
N MET A 186 12.67 7.08 -13.53
CA MET A 186 13.23 8.39 -13.20
C MET A 186 14.76 8.35 -13.07
N LEU A 187 15.31 7.32 -12.42
CA LEU A 187 16.76 7.15 -12.27
C LEU A 187 17.44 6.97 -13.63
N ASP A 188 16.87 6.14 -14.50
CA ASP A 188 17.39 5.94 -15.86
C ASP A 188 17.42 7.26 -16.65
N ARG A 189 16.34 8.04 -16.55
CA ARG A 189 16.25 9.37 -17.17
C ARG A 189 17.27 10.36 -16.61
N LEU A 190 17.50 10.35 -15.29
CA LEU A 190 18.51 11.21 -14.64
C LEU A 190 19.93 10.85 -15.10
N MET A 191 20.24 9.56 -15.17
CA MET A 191 21.54 9.08 -15.66
C MET A 191 21.78 9.43 -17.13
N GLU A 192 20.75 9.33 -17.98
CA GLU A 192 20.84 9.75 -19.37
C GLU A 192 21.12 11.26 -19.50
N ALA A 193 20.43 12.08 -18.70
CA ALA A 193 20.65 13.52 -18.67
C ALA A 193 22.05 13.89 -18.17
N ALA A 194 22.52 13.26 -17.09
CA ALA A 194 23.87 13.49 -16.56
C ALA A 194 24.96 13.17 -17.58
N ARG A 195 24.80 12.07 -18.35
CA ARG A 195 25.71 11.74 -19.46
C ARG A 195 25.67 12.77 -20.59
N ALA A 196 24.51 13.36 -20.88
CA ALA A 196 24.36 14.36 -21.93
C ALA A 196 24.92 15.73 -21.54
N GLU A 197 24.89 16.09 -20.26
CA GLU A 197 25.45 17.35 -19.74
C GLU A 197 26.97 17.27 -19.50
N ALA A 198 27.52 16.07 -19.40
CA ALA A 198 28.96 15.87 -19.23
C ALA A 198 29.75 16.38 -20.46
N PRO A 199 30.91 17.03 -20.26
CA PRO A 199 31.75 17.53 -21.37
C PRO A 199 32.38 16.42 -22.23
N GLY A 200 32.23 15.15 -21.82
CA GLY A 200 32.65 13.95 -22.54
C GLY A 200 32.05 12.71 -21.87
N ASP A 201 32.43 11.52 -22.35
CA ASP A 201 31.95 10.27 -21.76
C ASP A 201 32.35 10.17 -20.28
N LEU A 202 31.38 9.83 -19.42
CA LEU A 202 31.64 9.58 -18.00
C LEU A 202 32.55 8.36 -17.82
N SER A 203 33.54 8.48 -16.96
CA SER A 203 34.30 7.32 -16.50
C SER A 203 33.42 6.40 -15.64
N PRO A 204 33.80 5.11 -15.46
CA PRO A 204 33.05 4.19 -14.60
C PRO A 204 32.88 4.66 -13.15
N LEU A 205 33.83 5.48 -12.65
CA LEU A 205 33.75 6.03 -11.31
C LEU A 205 32.76 7.20 -11.24
N GLU A 206 32.81 8.12 -12.20
CA GLU A 206 31.88 9.26 -12.27
C GLU A 206 30.45 8.78 -12.47
N GLU A 207 30.23 7.79 -13.35
CA GLU A 207 28.91 7.20 -13.53
C GLU A 207 28.35 6.59 -12.23
N ARG A 208 29.21 5.90 -11.46
CA ARG A 208 28.78 5.35 -10.18
C ARG A 208 28.48 6.44 -9.16
N LEU A 209 29.29 7.49 -9.12
CA LEU A 209 29.08 8.62 -8.21
C LEU A 209 27.76 9.34 -8.50
N GLU A 210 27.45 9.64 -9.76
CA GLU A 210 26.18 10.25 -10.18
C GLU A 210 24.99 9.36 -9.81
N ARG A 211 25.11 8.05 -10.06
CA ARG A 211 24.07 7.09 -9.69
C ARG A 211 23.83 7.06 -8.18
N ASP A 212 24.90 7.01 -7.39
CA ASP A 212 24.82 6.98 -5.94
C ASP A 212 24.19 8.28 -5.41
N GLU A 213 24.56 9.45 -5.97
CA GLU A 213 23.99 10.74 -5.61
C GLU A 213 22.48 10.84 -5.94
N PHE A 214 22.05 10.38 -7.12
CA PHE A 214 20.63 10.34 -7.44
C PHE A 214 19.85 9.37 -6.55
N ASN A 215 20.42 8.21 -6.23
CA ASN A 215 19.80 7.26 -5.30
C ASN A 215 19.62 7.90 -3.91
N ASP A 216 20.63 8.60 -3.39
CA ASP A 216 20.55 9.29 -2.10
C ASP A 216 19.43 10.35 -2.10
N ARG A 217 19.32 11.14 -3.17
CA ARG A 217 18.25 12.14 -3.33
C ARG A 217 16.86 11.47 -3.41
N MET A 218 16.76 10.36 -4.12
CA MET A 218 15.51 9.59 -4.24
C MET A 218 15.12 8.92 -2.91
N ASP A 219 16.08 8.48 -2.12
CA ASP A 219 15.83 7.95 -0.78
C ASP A 219 15.37 9.05 0.17
N GLY A 220 15.92 10.27 0.06
CA GLY A 220 15.39 11.45 0.72
C GLY A 220 13.93 11.73 0.36
N LEU A 221 13.57 11.65 -0.92
CA LEU A 221 12.18 11.77 -1.39
C LEU A 221 11.26 10.69 -0.76
N LYS A 222 11.69 9.42 -0.72
CA LYS A 222 10.93 8.32 -0.11
C LYS A 222 10.64 8.61 1.36
N GLN A 223 11.63 9.09 2.11
CA GLN A 223 11.47 9.46 3.52
C GLN A 223 10.46 10.59 3.71
N GLU A 224 10.49 11.61 2.83
CA GLU A 224 9.54 12.72 2.89
C GLU A 224 8.10 12.29 2.57
N ILE A 225 7.92 11.35 1.62
CA ILE A 225 6.64 10.73 1.32
C ILE A 225 6.12 9.95 2.53
N GLU A 226 6.96 9.12 3.16
CA GLU A 226 6.57 8.37 4.36
C GLU A 226 6.18 9.30 5.52
N ALA A 227 6.97 10.36 5.75
CA ALA A 227 6.69 11.35 6.79
C ALA A 227 5.36 12.07 6.53
N GLU A 228 5.05 12.39 5.27
CA GLU A 228 3.79 13.01 4.90
C GLU A 228 2.59 12.08 5.12
N ILE A 229 2.69 10.83 4.71
CA ILE A 229 1.65 9.82 4.95
C ILE A 229 1.42 9.70 6.46
N ARG A 230 2.48 9.60 7.26
CA ARG A 230 2.38 9.52 8.71
C ARG A 230 1.67 10.73 9.30
N ARG A 231 2.01 11.96 8.86
CA ARG A 231 1.32 13.19 9.27
C ARG A 231 -0.18 13.14 8.99
N ARG A 232 -0.57 12.69 7.80
CA ARG A 232 -1.99 12.58 7.40
C ARG A 232 -2.74 11.51 8.19
N LEU A 233 -2.12 10.36 8.43
CA LEU A 233 -2.72 9.30 9.24
C LEU A 233 -2.92 9.73 10.69
N VAL A 234 -1.95 10.45 11.26
CA VAL A 234 -2.08 11.02 12.60
C VAL A 234 -3.18 12.07 12.65
N ALA A 235 -3.31 12.91 11.62
CA ALA A 235 -4.39 13.90 11.54
C ALA A 235 -5.77 13.25 11.41
N ASP A 236 -5.87 12.10 10.75
CA ASP A 236 -7.12 11.36 10.55
C ASP A 236 -7.52 10.53 11.78
N ARG A 237 -6.59 9.77 12.36
CA ARG A 237 -6.87 8.74 13.38
C ARG A 237 -6.40 9.11 14.79
N GLY A 238 -5.67 10.21 14.94
CA GLY A 238 -5.01 10.59 16.18
C GLY A 238 -3.68 9.85 16.42
N VAL A 239 -2.87 10.41 17.30
CA VAL A 239 -1.51 9.93 17.60
C VAL A 239 -1.53 8.55 18.26
N GLU A 240 -2.47 8.29 19.16
CA GLU A 240 -2.55 7.05 19.94
C GLU A 240 -2.89 5.82 19.08
N ALA A 241 -3.84 5.97 18.15
CA ALA A 241 -4.20 4.92 17.21
C ALA A 241 -3.01 4.56 16.29
N MET A 242 -2.23 5.56 15.87
CA MET A 242 -1.02 5.36 15.07
C MET A 242 0.12 4.70 15.84
N ALA A 243 0.31 5.04 17.12
CA ALA A 243 1.31 4.41 17.96
C ALA A 243 1.03 2.91 18.16
N LYS A 244 -0.24 2.50 18.23
CA LYS A 244 -0.64 1.08 18.30
C LYS A 244 -0.32 0.33 17.01
N THR A 245 -0.54 0.93 15.84
CA THR A 245 -0.22 0.32 14.52
C THR A 245 1.28 0.31 14.22
N LEU A 246 2.06 1.24 14.78
CA LEU A 246 3.51 1.35 14.59
C LEU A 246 4.33 0.45 15.52
N ARG A 247 3.70 -0.21 16.50
CA ARG A 247 4.39 -1.25 17.29
C ARG A 247 4.74 -2.42 16.37
N LYS A 248 5.99 -2.43 15.89
CA LYS A 248 6.66 -3.68 15.55
C LYS A 248 6.47 -4.65 16.74
N PRO A 249 6.17 -5.94 16.53
CA PRO A 249 6.33 -6.91 17.60
C PRO A 249 7.77 -6.80 18.10
N LEU A 250 7.93 -6.67 19.41
CA LEU A 250 9.25 -6.64 20.01
C LEU A 250 9.93 -8.00 19.73
N PRO A 251 11.26 -8.08 19.60
CA PRO A 251 11.96 -9.34 19.36
C PRO A 251 11.67 -10.44 20.40
N GLU A 252 11.15 -10.07 21.56
CA GLU A 252 10.71 -10.98 22.63
C GLU A 252 9.36 -11.67 22.35
N ASP A 253 8.59 -11.21 21.36
CA ASP A 253 7.30 -11.78 20.92
C ASP A 253 7.42 -12.58 19.60
N VAL A 254 8.64 -12.77 19.08
CA VAL A 254 8.89 -13.68 17.96
C VAL A 254 9.01 -15.09 18.53
N ASP A 255 7.97 -15.89 18.33
CA ASP A 255 8.00 -17.31 18.64
C ASP A 255 9.20 -17.94 17.93
N PHE A 256 10.07 -18.61 18.70
CA PHE A 256 11.43 -19.03 18.35
C PHE A 256 11.51 -20.04 17.17
N MET A 257 10.38 -20.33 16.52
CA MET A 257 10.22 -21.42 15.56
C MET A 257 10.03 -20.97 14.10
N HIS A 258 9.94 -19.67 13.79
CA HIS A 258 9.72 -19.17 12.42
C HIS A 258 10.60 -18.00 11.95
N ALA A 259 11.73 -17.72 12.60
CA ALA A 259 12.64 -16.66 12.15
C ALA A 259 13.30 -16.98 10.79
N SER A 260 13.26 -16.02 9.86
CA SER A 260 14.00 -16.09 8.60
C SER A 260 15.52 -15.93 8.83
N ARG A 261 16.34 -16.37 7.87
CA ARG A 261 17.81 -16.32 7.97
C ARG A 261 18.37 -14.91 8.16
N GLU A 262 17.67 -13.87 7.69
CA GLU A 262 18.05 -12.47 7.90
C GLU A 262 17.66 -11.96 9.30
N GLU A 263 16.60 -12.48 9.90
CA GLU A 263 16.15 -12.10 11.25
C GLU A 263 17.03 -12.72 12.34
N MET A 264 17.53 -13.95 12.12
CA MET A 264 18.55 -14.59 12.96
C MET A 264 19.85 -13.76 13.03
N ALA A 265 20.25 -13.10 11.93
CA ALA A 265 21.46 -12.28 11.89
C ALA A 265 21.35 -10.98 12.72
N ASN A 266 20.12 -10.49 12.95
CA ASN A 266 19.87 -9.37 13.86
C ASN A 266 19.79 -9.79 15.33
N LEU A 267 19.52 -11.07 15.62
CA LEU A 267 19.49 -11.64 16.97
C LEU A 267 20.89 -11.99 17.50
N GLU A 268 21.86 -12.25 16.62
CA GLU A 268 23.25 -12.60 17.00
C GLU A 268 24.15 -11.41 17.32
N ARG A 269 23.65 -10.16 17.25
CA ARG A 269 24.44 -9.00 17.68
C ARG A 269 24.35 -8.87 19.20
N PRO A 270 25.43 -9.10 19.96
CA PRO A 270 25.39 -8.89 21.40
C PRO A 270 25.09 -7.42 21.69
N SER A 271 23.93 -7.19 22.31
CA SER A 271 23.58 -5.94 22.95
C SER A 271 24.68 -5.65 23.99
N THR A 272 25.67 -4.85 23.60
CA THR A 272 26.76 -4.48 24.49
C THR A 272 26.26 -3.32 25.36
N ARG A 273 25.78 -3.66 26.55
CA ARG A 273 25.80 -2.80 27.74
C ARG A 273 26.16 -3.64 28.95
#